data_AF-A0A8T6NQ92-F1
#
_entry.id   AF-A0A8T6NQ92-F1
#
_cell.length_a   1.000
_cell.length_b   1.000
_cell.length_c   1.000
_cell.angle_alpha   90.00
_cell.angle_beta   90.00
_cell.angle_gamma   90.00
#
_symmetry.space_group_name_H-M   'P 1'
#
loop_
_entity.id
_entity.type
_entity.pdbx_description
1 polymer ?
#
loop_
_entity_poly.entity_id
_entity_poly.type
_entity_poly.pdbx_seq_one_letter_code
_entity_poly.pdbx_strand_id
1 'polypeptide(L)'
;MDHVMLVPQEGYWGWVQAARDYGVLFRVSITANPQNALDHQRPNQVVTIVDSDGGYPIEDEIVGWFLEREPDLTLDVIAAETPDELQTVLANRIGLGLRFGRQRYLPPDPDAQPAPAVPPPASATFPDSIVLLWPTNYQEILQPFGVNPDLYRRWGLPGHGGLDIRAPLNAPVYAAADGDVLEVHNGRGGHPYGIHIRVQHANGW
;
A
#
# COMPACT_ATOMS: atom_id res chain seq x y z
N MET A 1 -11.95 -10.85 5.80
CA MET A 1 -12.78 -9.76 5.26
C MET A 1 -11.83 -8.91 4.45
N ASP A 2 -11.97 -9.02 3.15
CA ASP A 2 -11.04 -8.45 2.20
C ASP A 2 -11.44 -7.01 1.96
N HIS A 3 -10.48 -6.11 1.95
CA HIS A 3 -10.75 -4.68 2.04
C HIS A 3 -9.80 -3.96 1.10
N VAL A 4 -10.40 -3.25 0.16
CA VAL A 4 -9.70 -2.39 -0.77
C VAL A 4 -10.19 -0.96 -0.61
N MET A 5 -9.26 -0.01 -0.68
CA MET A 5 -9.54 1.41 -0.75
C MET A 5 -9.28 1.89 -2.18
N LEU A 6 -10.32 2.43 -2.79
CA LEU A 6 -10.25 3.16 -4.04
C LEU A 6 -9.92 4.62 -3.72
N VAL A 7 -8.81 5.11 -4.26
CA VAL A 7 -8.34 6.50 -4.13
C VAL A 7 -8.28 7.19 -5.49
N PRO A 8 -8.34 8.53 -5.56
CA PRO A 8 -8.25 9.24 -6.82
C PRO A 8 -6.95 8.95 -7.58
N GLN A 9 -7.04 8.98 -8.91
CA GLN A 9 -5.88 8.74 -9.77
C GLN A 9 -4.93 9.94 -9.80
N GLU A 10 -5.48 11.16 -9.81
CA GLU A 10 -4.70 12.38 -9.72
C GLU A 10 -4.10 12.52 -8.31
N GLY A 11 -2.81 12.87 -8.24
CA GLY A 11 -2.12 12.98 -6.95
C GLY A 11 -2.00 11.65 -6.18
N TYR A 12 -2.15 10.50 -6.85
CA TYR A 12 -2.22 9.15 -6.27
C TYR A 12 -1.32 8.90 -5.04
N TRP A 13 -0.03 9.29 -5.11
CA TRP A 13 0.90 9.05 -4.01
C TRP A 13 0.62 9.87 -2.76
N GLY A 14 0.02 11.06 -2.88
CA GLY A 14 -0.47 11.82 -1.74
C GLY A 14 -1.57 11.05 -1.02
N TRP A 15 -2.52 10.49 -1.76
CA TRP A 15 -3.59 9.64 -1.21
C TRP A 15 -3.07 8.35 -0.58
N VAL A 16 -2.11 7.68 -1.22
CA VAL A 16 -1.46 6.48 -0.65
C VAL A 16 -0.72 6.83 0.65
N GLN A 17 -0.01 7.96 0.68
CA GLN A 17 0.69 8.41 1.88
C GLN A 17 -0.29 8.75 3.01
N ALA A 18 -1.38 9.45 2.69
CA ALA A 18 -2.46 9.76 3.62
C ALA A 18 -3.13 8.50 4.22
N ALA A 19 -3.25 7.43 3.40
CA ALA A 19 -3.85 6.17 3.81
C ALA A 19 -2.86 5.14 4.40
N ARG A 20 -1.55 5.44 4.42
CA ARG A 20 -0.49 4.48 4.77
C ARG A 20 -0.73 3.78 6.10
N ASP A 21 -0.87 4.55 7.18
CA ASP A 21 -0.91 4.00 8.53
C ASP A 21 -2.20 3.18 8.75
N TYR A 22 -3.30 3.62 8.13
CA TYR A 22 -4.57 2.91 8.15
C TYR A 22 -4.51 1.61 7.34
N GLY A 23 -3.90 1.67 6.14
CA GLY A 23 -3.69 0.50 5.29
C GLY A 23 -2.81 -0.57 5.94
N VAL A 24 -1.77 -0.16 6.67
CA VAL A 24 -0.92 -1.07 7.45
C VAL A 24 -1.70 -1.68 8.62
N LEU A 25 -2.41 -0.85 9.39
CA LEU A 25 -3.11 -1.30 10.60
C LEU A 25 -4.26 -2.28 10.28
N PHE A 26 -5.09 -1.96 9.30
CA PHE A 26 -6.28 -2.73 8.95
C PHE A 26 -6.08 -3.68 7.76
N ARG A 27 -4.88 -3.73 7.18
CA ARG A 27 -4.51 -4.55 6.02
C ARG A 27 -5.38 -4.27 4.81
N VAL A 28 -5.44 -2.99 4.42
CA VAL A 28 -6.26 -2.50 3.31
C VAL A 28 -5.40 -2.39 2.05
N SER A 29 -5.83 -3.03 0.97
CA SER A 29 -5.23 -2.86 -0.35
C SER A 29 -5.60 -1.47 -0.90
N ILE A 30 -4.70 -0.75 -1.55
CA ILE A 30 -5.01 0.58 -2.12
C ILE A 30 -4.89 0.49 -3.64
N THR A 31 -5.85 1.08 -4.36
CA THR A 31 -5.81 1.17 -5.82
C THR A 31 -6.47 2.45 -6.32
N ALA A 32 -6.07 2.93 -7.49
CA ALA A 32 -6.77 4.00 -8.20
C ALA A 32 -7.63 3.48 -9.37
N ASN A 33 -7.67 2.16 -9.58
CA ASN A 33 -8.43 1.56 -10.67
C ASN A 33 -9.75 0.99 -10.12
N PRO A 34 -10.92 1.53 -10.53
CA PRO A 34 -12.22 1.06 -10.07
C PRO A 34 -12.47 -0.42 -10.36
N GLN A 35 -12.04 -0.92 -11.52
CA GLN A 35 -12.18 -2.33 -11.88
C GLN A 35 -11.33 -3.24 -10.98
N ASN A 36 -10.12 -2.81 -10.61
CA ASN A 36 -9.29 -3.57 -9.67
C ASN A 36 -9.92 -3.62 -8.27
N ALA A 37 -10.55 -2.54 -7.82
CA ALA A 37 -11.27 -2.51 -6.55
C ALA A 37 -12.52 -3.41 -6.61
N LEU A 38 -13.23 -3.38 -7.74
CA LEU A 38 -14.40 -4.21 -7.98
C LEU A 38 -14.06 -5.71 -7.98
N ASP A 39 -12.96 -6.12 -8.60
CA ASP A 39 -12.56 -7.52 -8.73
C ASP A 39 -11.75 -8.05 -7.52
N HIS A 40 -11.45 -7.19 -6.55
CA HIS A 40 -10.58 -7.54 -5.44
C HIS A 40 -11.19 -8.61 -4.54
N GLN A 41 -10.65 -9.83 -4.60
CA GLN A 41 -10.91 -10.93 -3.65
C GLN A 41 -12.40 -11.18 -3.37
N ARG A 42 -13.20 -11.18 -4.43
CA ARG A 42 -14.64 -11.49 -4.40
C ARG A 42 -14.97 -12.83 -3.75
N PRO A 43 -16.19 -12.98 -3.15
CA PRO A 43 -17.33 -12.04 -3.18
C PRO A 43 -17.61 -11.25 -1.88
N ASN A 44 -16.75 -11.28 -0.87
CA ASN A 44 -17.04 -10.69 0.45
C ASN A 44 -16.15 -9.47 0.77
N GLN A 45 -15.81 -8.69 -0.26
CA GLN A 45 -14.97 -7.51 -0.10
C GLN A 45 -15.76 -6.29 0.35
N VAL A 46 -15.10 -5.41 1.10
CA VAL A 46 -15.51 -4.02 1.26
C VAL A 46 -14.65 -3.14 0.39
N VAL A 47 -15.30 -2.25 -0.34
CA VAL A 47 -14.64 -1.18 -1.07
C VAL A 47 -14.84 0.11 -0.30
N THR A 48 -13.76 0.63 0.29
CA THR A 48 -13.76 2.01 0.76
C THR A 48 -13.51 2.91 -0.44
N ILE A 49 -14.39 3.87 -0.69
CA ILE A 49 -14.24 4.82 -1.80
C ILE A 49 -13.89 6.18 -1.21
N VAL A 50 -12.77 6.74 -1.64
CA VAL A 50 -12.46 8.15 -1.39
C VAL A 50 -13.16 8.95 -2.48
N ASP A 51 -14.28 9.56 -2.13
CA ASP A 51 -15.10 10.34 -3.04
C ASP A 51 -14.57 11.77 -3.09
N SER A 52 -14.05 12.15 -4.26
CA SER A 52 -13.49 13.47 -4.55
C SER A 52 -13.98 13.89 -5.93
N ASP A 53 -14.39 15.14 -6.09
CA ASP A 53 -14.94 15.64 -7.35
C ASP A 53 -13.93 15.46 -8.51
N GLY A 54 -14.35 14.77 -9.57
CA GLY A 54 -13.51 14.50 -10.74
C GLY A 54 -12.31 13.58 -10.49
N GLY A 55 -12.25 12.90 -9.34
CA GLY A 55 -11.12 12.05 -8.95
C GLY A 55 -10.94 10.77 -9.78
N TYR A 56 -11.97 10.40 -10.55
CA TYR A 56 -12.02 9.15 -11.30
C TYR A 56 -12.37 9.40 -12.78
N PRO A 57 -11.70 8.70 -13.73
CA PRO A 57 -11.91 8.90 -15.16
C PRO A 57 -13.22 8.29 -15.70
N ILE A 58 -13.96 7.56 -14.87
CA ILE A 58 -15.16 6.82 -15.25
C ILE A 58 -16.34 7.42 -14.50
N GLU A 59 -16.98 8.38 -15.17
CA GLU A 59 -18.24 9.07 -14.81
C GLU A 59 -18.23 9.90 -13.51
N ASP A 60 -19.04 10.96 -13.50
CA ASP A 60 -19.12 11.96 -12.43
C ASP A 60 -19.63 11.38 -11.08
N GLU A 61 -19.99 10.08 -11.02
CA GLU A 61 -20.55 9.42 -9.84
C GLU A 61 -19.98 7.98 -9.66
N ILE A 62 -18.78 7.88 -9.09
CA ILE A 62 -18.08 6.59 -8.90
C ILE A 62 -18.87 5.59 -8.04
N VAL A 63 -19.64 6.07 -7.06
CA VAL A 63 -20.49 5.22 -6.20
C VAL A 63 -21.60 4.56 -7.01
N GLY A 64 -22.27 5.32 -7.89
CA GLY A 64 -23.29 4.81 -8.79
C GLY A 64 -22.75 3.71 -9.69
N TRP A 65 -21.55 3.91 -10.25
CA TRP A 65 -20.87 2.93 -11.09
C TRP A 65 -20.69 1.56 -10.42
N PHE A 66 -20.37 1.52 -9.12
CA PHE A 66 -20.25 0.29 -8.34
C PHE A 66 -21.60 -0.36 -8.08
N LEU A 67 -22.60 0.42 -7.65
CA LEU A 67 -23.94 -0.09 -7.30
C LEU A 67 -24.70 -0.63 -8.51
N GLU A 68 -24.49 -0.07 -9.71
CA GLU A 68 -25.07 -0.61 -10.95
C GLU A 68 -24.52 -2.00 -11.30
N ARG A 69 -23.24 -2.24 -11.01
CA ARG A 69 -22.53 -3.49 -11.35
C ARG A 69 -22.72 -4.56 -10.30
N GLU A 70 -22.67 -4.17 -9.03
CA GLU A 70 -22.79 -5.07 -7.88
C GLU A 70 -23.65 -4.41 -6.79
N PRO A 71 -24.98 -4.54 -6.88
CA PRO A 71 -25.91 -3.92 -5.92
C PRO A 71 -25.71 -4.39 -4.47
N ASP A 72 -25.17 -5.60 -4.29
CA ASP A 72 -24.93 -6.21 -2.97
C ASP A 72 -23.53 -5.88 -2.40
N LEU A 73 -22.71 -5.13 -3.13
CA LEU A 73 -21.36 -4.76 -2.69
C LEU A 73 -21.43 -3.81 -1.49
N THR A 74 -20.63 -4.12 -0.47
CA THR A 74 -20.52 -3.24 0.70
C THR A 74 -19.54 -2.11 0.42
N LEU A 75 -20.06 -0.88 0.36
CA LEU A 75 -19.28 0.34 0.17
C LEU A 75 -19.11 1.11 1.49
N ASP A 76 -17.90 1.62 1.72
CA ASP A 76 -17.58 2.57 2.81
C ASP A 76 -17.07 3.87 2.17
N VAL A 77 -17.91 4.89 2.08
CA VAL A 77 -17.56 6.13 1.37
C VAL A 77 -16.93 7.13 2.33
N ILE A 78 -15.82 7.74 1.92
CA ILE A 78 -15.13 8.83 2.58
C ILE A 78 -15.14 10.03 1.64
N ALA A 79 -15.88 11.07 1.99
CA ALA A 79 -15.77 12.35 1.29
C ALA A 79 -14.45 13.04 1.69
N ALA A 80 -13.56 13.27 0.73
CA ALA A 80 -12.32 14.01 0.93
C ALA A 80 -11.82 14.55 -0.42
N GLU A 81 -11.61 15.86 -0.51
CA GLU A 81 -11.12 16.53 -1.72
C GLU A 81 -9.59 16.59 -1.76
N THR A 82 -8.93 16.39 -0.61
CA THR A 82 -7.47 16.42 -0.52
C THR A 82 -6.88 15.25 0.29
N PRO A 83 -5.62 14.87 0.03
CA PRO A 83 -4.93 13.87 0.85
C PRO A 83 -4.90 14.20 2.35
N ASP A 84 -4.78 15.47 2.72
CA ASP A 84 -4.73 15.91 4.12
C ASP A 84 -6.08 15.70 4.82
N GLU A 85 -7.19 15.92 4.09
CA GLU A 85 -8.54 15.59 4.57
C GLU A 85 -8.70 14.08 4.77
N LEU A 86 -8.27 13.27 3.80
CA LEU A 86 -8.29 11.81 3.93
C LEU A 86 -7.46 11.36 5.13
N GLN A 87 -6.24 11.90 5.28
CA GLN A 87 -5.36 11.57 6.40
C GLN A 87 -6.04 11.90 7.74
N THR A 88 -6.71 13.04 7.82
CA THR A 88 -7.45 13.46 9.02
C THR A 88 -8.58 12.48 9.36
N VAL A 89 -9.38 12.07 8.37
CA VAL A 89 -10.46 11.09 8.57
C VAL A 89 -9.91 9.73 9.02
N LEU A 90 -8.85 9.25 8.36
CA LEU A 90 -8.27 7.94 8.66
C LEU A 90 -7.51 7.93 10.00
N ALA A 91 -6.82 9.01 10.35
CA ALA A 91 -6.18 9.15 11.66
C ALA A 91 -7.21 9.11 12.80
N ASN A 92 -8.36 9.77 12.63
CA ASN A 92 -9.46 9.69 13.58
C ASN A 92 -10.01 8.26 13.70
N ARG A 93 -10.19 7.56 12.57
CA ARG A 93 -10.61 6.15 12.56
C ARG A 93 -9.62 5.24 13.30
N ILE A 94 -8.31 5.41 13.06
CA ILE A 94 -7.25 4.69 13.78
C ILE A 94 -7.36 4.94 15.29
N GLY A 95 -7.46 6.20 15.71
CA GLY A 95 -7.55 6.58 17.12
C GLY A 95 -8.76 5.96 17.85
N LEU A 96 -9.85 5.73 17.12
CA LEU A 96 -11.08 5.10 17.62
C LEU A 96 -11.12 3.57 17.40
N GLY A 97 -10.09 2.98 16.79
CA GLY A 97 -10.06 1.55 16.43
C GLY A 97 -11.12 1.16 15.39
N LEU A 98 -11.62 2.12 14.61
CA LEU A 98 -12.69 1.92 13.64
C LEU A 98 -12.12 1.52 12.28
N ARG A 99 -12.36 0.27 11.87
CA ARG A 99 -12.03 -0.16 10.51
C ARG A 99 -12.92 0.48 9.46
N PHE A 100 -14.19 0.79 9.75
CA PHE A 100 -15.12 1.39 8.78
C PHE A 100 -15.79 2.62 9.40
N GLY A 101 -16.35 3.50 8.56
CA GLY A 101 -17.11 4.67 9.02
C GLY A 101 -18.35 4.27 9.82
N ARG A 102 -18.72 5.09 10.82
CA ARG A 102 -19.84 4.83 11.76
C ARG A 102 -21.23 5.17 11.18
N GLN A 103 -21.44 5.10 9.86
CA GLN A 103 -22.72 5.41 9.21
C GLN A 103 -23.34 4.12 8.63
N ARG A 104 -24.57 3.65 8.92
CA ARG A 104 -25.80 4.29 9.45
C ARG A 104 -25.59 5.28 10.60
N TYR A 105 -25.86 6.55 10.28
CA TYR A 105 -25.57 7.73 11.08
C TYR A 105 -26.19 7.72 12.48
N LEU A 106 -25.38 8.02 13.50
CA LEU A 106 -25.82 8.59 14.77
C LEU A 106 -24.81 9.66 15.25
N PRO A 107 -25.29 10.78 15.84
CA PRO A 107 -24.44 11.91 16.24
C PRO A 107 -23.50 11.58 17.42
N PRO A 108 -22.37 12.30 17.56
CA PRO A 108 -21.31 11.98 18.51
C PRO A 108 -21.66 12.31 19.97
N ASP A 109 -21.13 11.48 20.87
CA ASP A 109 -21.16 11.67 22.32
C ASP A 109 -20.18 12.81 22.71
N PRO A 110 -20.65 13.87 23.40
CA PRO A 110 -19.82 15.04 23.73
C PRO A 110 -18.65 14.78 24.70
N ASP A 111 -18.54 13.58 25.29
CA ASP A 111 -17.60 13.33 26.39
C ASP A 111 -16.35 12.49 26.02
N ALA A 112 -16.09 12.21 24.75
CA ALA A 112 -14.92 11.40 24.33
C ALA A 112 -13.61 12.22 24.23
N GLN A 113 -12.61 11.94 25.07
CA GLN A 113 -11.28 12.58 25.04
C GLN A 113 -10.27 11.89 24.08
N PRO A 114 -9.39 12.65 23.38
CA PRO A 114 -8.40 12.12 22.45
C PRO A 114 -7.14 11.54 23.12
N ALA A 115 -6.52 10.55 22.47
CA ALA A 115 -5.29 9.86 22.91
C ALA A 115 -3.99 10.62 22.52
N PRO A 116 -2.85 10.39 23.22
CA PRO A 116 -1.61 11.15 23.02
C PRO A 116 -0.71 10.66 21.85
N ALA A 117 0.09 11.56 21.29
CA ALA A 117 0.98 11.35 20.13
C ALA A 117 2.42 10.90 20.50
N VAL A 118 3.09 10.17 19.60
CA VAL A 118 4.47 9.64 19.73
C VAL A 118 5.47 10.50 18.92
N PRO A 119 6.70 10.79 19.43
CA PRO A 119 7.71 11.61 18.73
C PRO A 119 8.61 10.82 17.75
N PRO A 120 9.28 11.49 16.78
CA PRO A 120 10.17 10.85 15.79
C PRO A 120 11.59 10.52 16.33
N PRO A 121 12.29 9.50 15.79
CA PRO A 121 13.65 9.13 16.23
C PRO A 121 14.75 10.02 15.62
N ALA A 122 15.88 10.12 16.34
CA ALA A 122 17.08 10.91 16.01
C ALA A 122 18.12 10.13 15.18
N SER A 123 18.98 10.86 14.46
CA SER A 123 20.02 10.37 13.53
C SER A 123 21.07 9.46 14.18
N ALA A 124 21.37 8.32 13.56
CA ALA A 124 22.39 7.37 13.99
C ALA A 124 23.61 7.36 13.04
N THR A 125 24.80 7.10 13.60
CA THR A 125 26.06 6.84 12.89
C THR A 125 26.17 5.35 12.51
N PHE A 126 26.54 5.04 11.27
CA PHE A 126 26.58 3.67 10.75
C PHE A 126 27.96 2.99 10.89
N PRO A 127 28.02 1.69 11.22
CA PRO A 127 29.27 0.91 11.29
C PRO A 127 29.85 0.54 9.90
N ASP A 128 31.14 0.16 9.86
CA ASP A 128 31.90 -0.22 8.65
C ASP A 128 31.39 -1.48 7.93
N SER A 129 30.49 -2.24 8.55
CA SER A 129 29.88 -3.45 8.00
C SER A 129 28.36 -3.40 8.15
N ILE A 130 27.63 -3.81 7.11
CA ILE A 130 26.17 -3.94 7.15
C ILE A 130 25.74 -5.35 7.56
N VAL A 131 24.71 -5.43 8.42
CA VAL A 131 23.99 -6.68 8.70
C VAL A 131 22.63 -6.58 8.01
N LEU A 132 22.37 -7.49 7.08
CA LEU A 132 21.08 -7.57 6.41
C LEU A 132 20.10 -8.41 7.22
N LEU A 133 18.95 -7.83 7.52
CA LEU A 133 17.77 -8.50 8.04
C LEU A 133 16.93 -9.07 6.89
N TRP A 134 16.03 -9.99 7.22
CA TRP A 134 15.05 -10.47 6.25
C TRP A 134 14.13 -9.31 5.81
N PRO A 135 13.98 -9.08 4.49
CA PRO A 135 13.16 -7.98 4.00
C PRO A 135 11.66 -8.32 4.03
N THR A 136 11.26 -9.44 4.61
CA THR A 136 9.85 -9.86 4.71
C THR A 136 9.66 -10.88 5.84
N ASN A 137 8.39 -11.13 6.21
CA ASN A 137 8.03 -12.11 7.25
C ASN A 137 8.05 -13.56 6.74
N TYR A 138 8.29 -13.78 5.45
CA TYR A 138 8.27 -15.09 4.81
C TYR A 138 9.70 -15.55 4.52
N GLN A 139 10.11 -16.68 5.10
CA GLN A 139 11.50 -17.17 5.03
C GLN A 139 11.65 -18.34 4.05
N GLU A 140 10.76 -18.45 3.06
CA GLU A 140 10.84 -19.50 2.04
C GLU A 140 11.50 -18.96 0.77
N ILE A 141 12.66 -19.51 0.43
CA ILE A 141 13.39 -19.19 -0.80
C ILE A 141 12.90 -20.11 -1.92
N LEU A 142 12.44 -19.52 -3.03
CA LEU A 142 12.09 -20.27 -4.24
C LEU A 142 13.24 -20.40 -5.21
N GLN A 143 14.00 -19.31 -5.41
CA GLN A 143 15.16 -19.31 -6.29
C GLN A 143 16.35 -18.65 -5.59
N PRO A 144 17.33 -19.44 -5.13
CA PRO A 144 18.62 -18.93 -4.69
C PRO A 144 19.36 -18.20 -5.80
N PHE A 145 20.41 -17.47 -5.44
CA PHE A 145 21.30 -16.83 -6.41
C PHE A 145 21.96 -17.85 -7.34
N GLY A 146 22.05 -17.53 -8.63
CA GLY A 146 22.76 -18.30 -9.65
C GLY A 146 22.03 -19.54 -10.18
N VAL A 147 20.81 -19.84 -9.71
CA VAL A 147 20.06 -21.02 -10.18
C VAL A 147 19.46 -20.82 -11.58
N ASN A 148 19.06 -21.92 -12.22
CA ASN A 148 18.42 -21.97 -13.55
C ASN A 148 19.22 -21.32 -14.71
N PRO A 149 20.54 -21.56 -14.86
CA PRO A 149 21.36 -20.93 -15.90
C PRO A 149 20.79 -21.08 -17.32
N ASP A 150 20.18 -22.22 -17.65
CA ASP A 150 19.57 -22.45 -18.96
C ASP A 150 18.40 -21.49 -19.27
N LEU A 151 17.58 -21.18 -18.25
CA LEU A 151 16.46 -20.24 -18.39
C LEU A 151 16.97 -18.81 -18.60
N TYR A 152 17.99 -18.42 -17.83
CA TYR A 152 18.50 -17.05 -17.79
C TYR A 152 19.48 -16.72 -18.93
N ARG A 153 20.07 -17.74 -19.57
CA ARG A 153 20.96 -17.59 -20.74
C ARG A 153 20.34 -16.82 -21.90
N ARG A 154 19.01 -16.86 -22.06
CA ARG A 154 18.31 -16.08 -23.10
C ARG A 154 18.47 -14.55 -22.96
N TRP A 155 18.83 -14.08 -21.77
CA TRP A 155 19.16 -12.69 -21.48
C TRP A 155 20.66 -12.47 -21.25
N GLY A 156 21.50 -13.44 -21.63
CA GLY A 156 22.95 -13.36 -21.45
C GLY A 156 23.43 -13.46 -20.00
N LEU A 157 22.57 -13.92 -19.08
CA LEU A 157 22.89 -14.02 -17.66
C LEU A 157 23.38 -15.42 -17.29
N PRO A 158 24.32 -15.53 -16.33
CA PRO A 158 24.87 -16.82 -15.89
C PRO A 158 23.91 -17.65 -15.01
N GLY A 159 22.77 -17.08 -14.63
CA GLY A 159 21.79 -17.66 -13.71
C GLY A 159 20.91 -16.56 -13.11
N HIS A 160 20.12 -16.90 -12.11
CA HIS A 160 19.29 -15.94 -11.39
C HIS A 160 20.15 -14.86 -10.71
N GLY A 161 19.88 -13.58 -11.00
CA GLY A 161 20.69 -12.44 -10.54
C GLY A 161 20.41 -11.98 -9.10
N GLY A 162 19.63 -12.72 -8.33
CA GLY A 162 19.21 -12.33 -6.98
C GLY A 162 18.62 -13.50 -6.20
N LEU A 163 17.73 -13.19 -5.25
CA LEU A 163 17.02 -14.15 -4.41
C LEU A 163 15.52 -13.95 -4.56
N ASP A 164 14.78 -15.00 -4.92
CA ASP A 164 13.32 -14.96 -4.93
C ASP A 164 12.76 -15.58 -3.66
N ILE A 165 12.01 -14.79 -2.90
CA ILE A 165 11.35 -15.22 -1.66
C ILE A 165 9.85 -15.39 -1.95
N ARG A 166 9.27 -16.53 -1.55
CA ARG A 166 7.82 -16.72 -1.65
C ARG A 166 7.14 -15.80 -0.66
N ALA A 167 6.27 -14.93 -1.17
CA ALA A 167 5.35 -14.15 -0.36
C ALA A 167 3.99 -14.06 -1.05
N PRO A 168 2.88 -13.99 -0.29
CA PRO A 168 1.59 -13.62 -0.85
C PRO A 168 1.64 -12.23 -1.49
N LEU A 169 0.74 -11.99 -2.45
CA LEU A 169 0.54 -10.64 -3.00
C LEU A 169 0.24 -9.63 -1.86
N ASN A 170 0.81 -8.43 -1.95
CA ASN A 170 0.72 -7.36 -0.95
C ASN A 170 1.37 -7.68 0.41
N ALA A 171 2.20 -8.72 0.49
CA ALA A 171 3.08 -8.91 1.64
C ALA A 171 3.96 -7.66 1.87
N PRO A 172 4.13 -7.21 3.12
CA PRO A 172 5.03 -6.11 3.40
C PRO A 172 6.46 -6.49 3.05
N VAL A 173 7.16 -5.52 2.46
CA VAL A 173 8.60 -5.54 2.22
C VAL A 173 9.23 -4.49 3.11
N TYR A 174 10.23 -4.89 3.89
CA TYR A 174 10.96 -4.05 4.83
C TYR A 174 12.35 -3.77 4.27
N ALA A 175 12.91 -2.62 4.62
CA ALA A 175 14.34 -2.37 4.39
C ALA A 175 15.16 -3.41 5.18
N ALA A 176 16.11 -4.07 4.49
CA ALA A 176 16.95 -5.08 5.11
C ALA A 176 17.98 -4.47 6.09
N ALA A 177 18.28 -3.19 5.93
CA ALA A 177 19.16 -2.43 6.80
C ALA A 177 18.88 -0.92 6.61
N ASP A 178 19.46 -0.10 7.48
CA ASP A 178 19.38 1.35 7.39
C ASP A 178 20.06 1.87 6.11
N GLY A 179 19.49 2.91 5.51
CA GLY A 179 20.02 3.55 4.32
C GLY A 179 19.08 4.57 3.72
N ASP A 180 19.51 5.19 2.63
CA ASP A 180 18.75 6.18 1.88
C ASP A 180 18.17 5.57 0.62
N VAL A 181 16.92 5.91 0.28
CA VAL A 181 16.32 5.46 -0.97
C VAL A 181 17.05 6.14 -2.14
N LEU A 182 17.73 5.33 -2.95
CA LEU A 182 18.45 5.78 -4.15
C LEU A 182 17.53 5.85 -5.37
N GLU A 183 16.65 4.87 -5.51
CA GLU A 183 15.74 4.78 -6.65
C GLU A 183 14.39 4.21 -6.23
N VAL A 184 13.32 4.81 -6.76
CA VAL A 184 11.98 4.22 -6.74
C VAL A 184 11.54 4.05 -8.18
N HIS A 185 11.34 2.81 -8.59
CA HIS A 185 10.83 2.47 -9.91
C HIS A 185 9.39 1.96 -9.79
N ASN A 186 8.46 2.67 -10.43
CA ASN A 186 7.02 2.43 -10.31
C ASN A 186 6.47 1.39 -11.31
N GLY A 187 7.35 0.61 -11.95
CA GLY A 187 6.98 -0.43 -12.91
C GLY A 187 6.64 0.06 -14.31
N ARG A 188 6.71 1.38 -14.59
CA ARG A 188 6.53 1.92 -15.95
C ARG A 188 7.75 1.62 -16.83
N GLY A 189 7.58 1.71 -18.16
CA GLY A 189 8.69 1.58 -19.11
C GLY A 189 9.20 0.15 -19.34
N GLY A 190 8.51 -0.88 -18.84
CA GLY A 190 8.82 -2.28 -19.13
C GLY A 190 10.11 -2.79 -18.50
N HIS A 191 10.57 -2.17 -17.41
CA HIS A 191 11.77 -2.62 -16.70
C HIS A 191 11.62 -4.08 -16.22
N PRO A 192 12.62 -4.95 -16.39
CA PRO A 192 12.51 -6.39 -16.12
C PRO A 192 12.22 -6.73 -14.65
N TYR A 193 12.57 -5.85 -13.71
CA TYR A 193 12.27 -6.00 -12.28
C TYR A 193 10.90 -5.45 -11.86
N GLY A 194 10.12 -4.87 -12.78
CA GLY A 194 8.83 -4.27 -12.45
C GLY A 194 8.94 -3.13 -11.41
N ILE A 195 8.08 -3.18 -10.40
CA ILE A 195 8.08 -2.22 -9.29
C ILE A 195 9.20 -2.58 -8.33
N HIS A 196 10.14 -1.66 -8.08
CA HIS A 196 11.26 -1.91 -7.17
C HIS A 196 11.77 -0.64 -6.49
N ILE A 197 12.47 -0.83 -5.38
CA ILE A 197 13.16 0.22 -4.64
C ILE A 197 14.63 -0.19 -4.54
N ARG A 198 15.54 0.77 -4.73
CA ARG A 198 16.96 0.63 -4.41
C ARG A 198 17.28 1.49 -3.21
N VAL A 199 17.98 0.90 -2.25
CA VAL A 199 18.44 1.59 -1.04
C VAL A 199 19.96 1.63 -1.11
N GLN A 200 20.55 2.82 -0.98
CA GLN A 200 21.96 3.01 -0.79
C GLN A 200 22.23 2.92 0.71
N HIS A 201 23.04 1.95 1.09
CA HIS A 201 23.53 1.78 2.45
C HIS A 201 24.88 2.48 2.64
N ALA A 202 25.36 2.52 3.88
CA ALA A 202 26.66 3.10 4.19
C ALA A 202 27.80 2.41 3.42
N ASN A 203 28.90 3.12 3.17
CA ASN A 203 30.14 2.60 2.57
C ASN A 203 30.01 1.98 1.16
N GLY A 204 29.01 2.40 0.39
CA GLY A 204 28.84 1.99 -1.01
C GLY A 204 28.13 0.66 -1.21
N TRP A 205 27.43 0.17 -0.18
CA TRP A 205 26.58 -1.03 -0.23
C TRP A 205 25.16 -0.74 -0.70
#